data_AF-A0A0T6B1F5-F1
#
_entry.id   AF-A0A0T6B1F5-F1
#
_cell.length_a   1.000
_cell.length_b   1.000
_cell.length_c   1.000
_cell.angle_alpha   90.00
_cell.angle_beta   90.00
_cell.angle_gamma   90.00
#
_symmetry.space_group_name_H-M   'P 1'
#
loop_
_entity.id
_entity.type
_entity.pdbx_description
1 polymer ?
#
loop_
_entity_poly.entity_id
_entity_poly.type
_entity_poly.pdbx_seq_one_letter_code
_entity_poly.pdbx_strand_id
1 'polypeptide(L)'
;YLGTLHLAIFLRRDLIWYCSIPEESSISVRPGTAFRTKGAIASAFMIFGTSFLFVNTHLTAHQEKVKERVSDVKKIVNSLDLPKNLPTKHKTKDVTQNFDYVFWAGDLNFRLATPRTKVLEWLSKTSFPLPPHLPHGYLHHDQLCSVLADGAAFRGFSEANITFPPTYKYDPGTQNFDSSAKQRTPAYTDRILYKHRHVRRLSGQPETPPIECLVYDSVPSIVTSDHKPVWGVFKSHVRPGMDTIPLAAGLFNREIYLEGIRRRATAIGDAADSTTVCVLQ
;
A
#
# COMPACT_ATOMS: atom_id res chain seq x y z
N TYR A 1 -16.10 -8.36 -11.06
CA TYR A 1 -15.96 -7.49 -9.88
C TYR A 1 -15.41 -8.27 -8.70
N LEU A 2 -14.16 -7.98 -8.33
CA LEU A 2 -13.69 -8.18 -6.95
C LEU A 2 -14.42 -7.13 -6.10
N GLY A 3 -15.08 -7.55 -5.03
CA GLY A 3 -15.85 -6.64 -4.18
C GLY A 3 -14.96 -5.53 -3.62
N THR A 4 -15.52 -4.33 -3.46
CA THR A 4 -15.07 -3.15 -2.68
C THR A 4 -13.57 -2.77 -2.64
N LEU A 5 -12.70 -3.41 -3.42
CA LEU A 5 -11.27 -3.13 -3.47
C LEU A 5 -11.00 -2.15 -4.61
N HIS A 6 -10.45 -1.00 -4.27
CA HIS A 6 -10.17 0.08 -5.22
C HIS A 6 -8.69 0.42 -5.21
N LEU A 7 -8.17 0.79 -6.38
CA LEU A 7 -6.85 1.39 -6.54
C LEU A 7 -7.01 2.58 -7.48
N ALA A 8 -6.57 3.74 -7.03
CA ALA A 8 -6.60 4.97 -7.83
C ALA A 8 -5.19 5.57 -7.83
N ILE A 9 -4.72 5.95 -9.01
CA ILE A 9 -3.42 6.61 -9.20
C ILE A 9 -3.70 8.02 -9.68
N PHE A 10 -3.25 9.00 -8.90
CA PHE A 10 -3.22 10.40 -9.31
C PHE A 10 -1.79 10.77 -9.65
N LEU A 11 -1.62 11.44 -10.78
CA LEU A 11 -0.34 11.92 -11.27
C LEU A 11 -0.39 13.43 -11.42
N ARG A 12 0.72 14.13 -11.14
CA ARG A 12 0.82 15.56 -11.39
C ARG A 12 0.55 15.80 -12.88
N ARG A 13 -0.31 16.78 -13.19
CA ARG A 13 -0.81 17.00 -14.56
C ARG A 13 0.29 17.15 -15.61
N ASP A 14 1.46 17.68 -15.24
CA ASP A 14 2.56 17.91 -16.19
C ASP A 14 3.33 16.61 -16.51
N LEU A 15 3.12 15.54 -15.73
CA LEU A 15 3.80 14.25 -15.92
C LEU A 15 3.03 13.27 -16.81
N ILE A 16 1.78 13.59 -17.19
CA ILE A 16 0.92 12.71 -18.01
C ILE A 16 1.44 12.46 -19.43
N TRP A 17 2.39 13.29 -19.88
CA TRP A 17 3.05 13.15 -21.18
C TRP A 17 4.20 12.15 -21.16
N TYR A 18 4.72 11.84 -19.96
CA TYR A 18 5.89 10.97 -19.78
C TYR A 18 5.52 9.60 -19.23
N CYS A 19 4.23 9.25 -19.19
CA CYS A 19 3.76 7.94 -18.76
C CYS A 19 3.29 7.08 -19.93
N SER A 20 3.48 5.77 -19.79
CA SER A 20 2.82 4.79 -20.66
C SER A 20 1.32 4.74 -20.37
N ILE A 21 0.55 4.14 -21.28
CA ILE A 21 -0.81 3.71 -20.95
C ILE A 21 -0.73 2.73 -19.75
N PRO A 22 -1.52 2.94 -18.68
CA PRO A 22 -1.53 2.03 -17.54
C PRO A 22 -2.18 0.69 -17.89
N GLU A 23 -1.62 -0.38 -17.34
CA GLU A 23 -2.12 -1.74 -17.47
C GLU A 23 -2.63 -2.23 -16.13
N GLU A 24 -3.81 -2.87 -16.16
CA GLU A 24 -4.47 -3.30 -14.94
C GLU A 24 -4.68 -4.82 -14.92
N SER A 25 -4.61 -5.40 -13.73
CA SER A 25 -4.92 -6.81 -13.50
C SER A 25 -5.53 -7.00 -12.13
N SER A 26 -6.37 -8.02 -11.98
CA SER A 26 -7.03 -8.29 -10.70
C SER A 26 -7.28 -9.78 -10.52
N ILE A 27 -7.25 -10.24 -9.27
CA ILE A 27 -7.44 -11.66 -8.94
C ILE A 27 -8.18 -11.83 -7.62
N SER A 28 -9.09 -12.80 -7.57
CA SER A 28 -9.69 -13.30 -6.32
C SER A 28 -8.93 -14.52 -5.84
N VAL A 29 -8.51 -14.50 -4.57
CA VAL A 29 -7.81 -15.64 -3.94
C VAL A 29 -8.77 -16.59 -3.22
N ARG A 30 -10.06 -16.25 -3.15
CA ARG A 30 -11.15 -17.10 -2.65
C ARG A 30 -12.14 -17.46 -3.77
N PRO A 31 -11.76 -18.36 -4.70
CA PRO A 31 -12.68 -18.87 -5.69
C PRO A 31 -13.83 -19.64 -5.01
N GLY A 32 -15.05 -19.57 -5.58
CA GLY A 32 -16.21 -20.34 -5.10
C GLY A 32 -17.08 -19.69 -4.02
N THR A 33 -16.70 -18.51 -3.51
CA THR A 33 -17.59 -17.72 -2.64
C THR A 33 -18.42 -16.75 -3.47
N ALA A 34 -19.71 -16.59 -3.16
CA ALA A 34 -20.58 -15.62 -3.82
C ALA A 34 -20.03 -14.17 -3.72
N PHE A 35 -19.31 -13.88 -2.62
CA PHE A 35 -18.68 -12.59 -2.37
C PHE A 35 -17.15 -12.67 -2.47
N ARG A 36 -16.60 -12.19 -3.59
CA ARG A 36 -15.15 -12.11 -3.84
C ARG A 36 -14.53 -10.93 -3.09
N THR A 37 -14.37 -11.05 -1.76
CA THR A 37 -13.87 -9.97 -0.89
C THR A 37 -12.36 -10.01 -0.64
N LYS A 38 -11.66 -11.06 -1.10
CA LYS A 38 -10.23 -11.28 -0.85
C LYS A 38 -9.50 -11.48 -2.16
N GLY A 39 -8.42 -10.73 -2.36
CA GLY A 39 -7.72 -10.69 -3.63
C GLY A 39 -6.80 -9.50 -3.76
N ALA A 40 -6.49 -9.18 -5.03
CA ALA A 40 -5.65 -8.07 -5.40
C ALA A 40 -6.24 -7.32 -6.61
N ILE A 41 -6.02 -6.02 -6.64
CA ILE A 41 -6.07 -5.19 -7.84
C ILE A 41 -4.69 -4.56 -8.01
N ALA A 42 -4.21 -4.51 -9.24
CA ALA A 42 -2.91 -3.97 -9.56
C ALA A 42 -2.98 -3.07 -10.79
N SER A 43 -2.17 -2.02 -10.77
CA SER A 43 -1.95 -1.13 -11.90
C SER A 43 -0.46 -0.97 -12.12
N ALA A 44 -0.02 -1.06 -13.36
CA ALA A 44 1.36 -0.94 -13.76
C ALA A 44 1.51 0.03 -14.92
N PHE A 45 2.56 0.84 -14.89
CA PHE A 45 2.86 1.80 -15.94
C PHE A 45 4.34 2.17 -15.88
N MET A 46 4.83 2.79 -16.95
CA MET A 46 6.16 3.40 -16.97
C MET A 46 6.04 4.91 -16.80
N ILE A 47 7.00 5.51 -16.11
CA ILE A 47 7.28 6.95 -16.17
C ILE A 47 8.71 7.09 -16.71
N PHE A 48 8.87 7.81 -17.82
CA PHE A 48 10.11 7.80 -18.60
C PHE A 48 10.55 6.35 -18.91
N GLY A 49 11.79 5.98 -18.55
CA GLY A 49 12.34 4.64 -18.74
C GLY A 49 12.13 3.70 -17.55
N THR A 50 11.41 4.13 -16.51
CA THR A 50 11.26 3.37 -15.27
C THR A 50 9.87 2.77 -15.15
N SER A 51 9.79 1.46 -14.88
CA SER A 51 8.51 0.76 -14.70
C SER A 51 8.10 0.63 -13.23
N PHE A 52 6.81 0.88 -12.97
CA PHE A 52 6.18 0.81 -11.66
C PHE A 52 5.05 -0.21 -11.66
N LEU A 53 4.92 -0.94 -10.55
CA LEU A 53 3.78 -1.79 -10.23
C LEU A 53 3.22 -1.37 -8.86
N PHE A 54 1.93 -1.06 -8.82
CA PHE A 54 1.18 -0.81 -7.60
C PHE A 54 0.18 -1.94 -7.40
N VAL A 55 0.23 -2.60 -6.25
CA VAL A 55 -0.68 -3.68 -5.88
C VAL A 55 -1.42 -3.27 -4.61
N ASN A 56 -2.75 -3.26 -4.65
CA ASN A 56 -3.60 -3.17 -3.45
C ASN A 56 -4.21 -4.54 -3.18
N THR A 57 -4.18 -5.01 -1.93
CA THR A 57 -4.69 -6.33 -1.55
C THR A 57 -5.57 -6.30 -0.32
N HIS A 58 -6.45 -7.30 -0.25
CA HIS A 58 -7.18 -7.64 0.96
C HIS A 58 -7.00 -9.15 1.19
N LEU A 59 -6.13 -9.51 2.12
CA LEU A 59 -5.73 -10.90 2.36
C LEU A 59 -6.62 -11.60 3.39
N THR A 60 -6.52 -12.93 3.46
CA THR A 60 -7.30 -13.73 4.40
C THR A 60 -7.19 -13.24 5.86
N ALA A 61 -8.35 -12.95 6.47
CA ALA A 61 -8.49 -12.47 7.84
C ALA A 61 -8.34 -13.59 8.89
N HIS A 62 -8.32 -13.18 10.16
CA HIS A 62 -8.14 -13.99 11.38
C HIS A 62 -6.69 -14.33 11.73
N GLN A 63 -6.39 -14.42 13.03
CA GLN A 63 -5.04 -14.47 13.56
C GLN A 63 -4.30 -15.77 13.17
N GLU A 64 -5.01 -16.88 13.07
CA GLU A 64 -4.52 -18.24 12.89
C GLU A 64 -4.20 -18.55 11.42
N LYS A 65 -4.61 -17.65 10.51
CA LYS A 65 -4.61 -17.87 9.06
C LYS A 65 -3.36 -17.38 8.34
N VAL A 66 -2.20 -17.46 9.02
CA VAL A 66 -0.91 -17.03 8.47
C VAL A 66 -0.55 -17.82 7.20
N LYS A 67 -0.74 -19.15 7.22
CA LYS A 67 -0.45 -20.03 6.08
C LYS A 67 -1.31 -19.68 4.87
N GLU A 68 -2.58 -19.36 5.08
CA GLU A 68 -3.51 -18.92 4.06
C GLU A 68 -3.11 -17.55 3.49
N ARG A 69 -2.71 -16.58 4.31
CA ARG A 69 -2.18 -15.29 3.82
C ARG A 69 -0.93 -15.47 2.96
N VAL A 70 0.01 -16.32 3.38
CA VAL A 70 1.20 -16.66 2.59
C VAL A 70 0.80 -17.31 1.25
N SER A 71 -0.19 -18.20 1.26
CA SER A 71 -0.74 -18.81 0.03
C SER A 71 -1.43 -17.78 -0.87
N ASP A 72 -2.20 -16.85 -0.31
CA ASP A 72 -2.85 -15.76 -1.03
C ASP A 72 -1.80 -14.91 -1.76
N VAL A 73 -0.72 -14.50 -1.06
CA VAL A 73 0.39 -13.73 -1.66
C VAL A 73 1.05 -14.52 -2.81
N LYS A 74 1.37 -15.80 -2.60
CA LYS A 74 1.96 -16.64 -3.66
C LYS A 74 1.05 -16.77 -4.88
N LYS A 75 -0.26 -16.89 -4.70
CA LYS A 75 -1.23 -16.92 -5.80
C LYS A 75 -1.25 -15.58 -6.55
N ILE A 76 -1.36 -14.47 -5.83
CA ILE A 76 -1.38 -13.12 -6.44
C ILE A 76 -0.12 -12.89 -7.27
N VAL A 77 1.06 -13.17 -6.70
CA VAL A 77 2.35 -13.00 -7.36
C VAL A 77 2.45 -13.79 -8.67
N ASN A 78 1.91 -15.02 -8.71
CA ASN A 78 2.01 -15.91 -9.87
C ASN A 78 0.87 -15.77 -10.88
N SER A 79 -0.15 -14.95 -10.61
CA SER A 79 -1.38 -14.92 -11.40
C SER A 79 -1.82 -13.52 -11.84
N LEU A 80 -1.28 -12.45 -11.26
CA LEU A 80 -1.45 -11.11 -11.85
C LEU A 80 -0.76 -11.07 -13.21
N ASP A 81 -1.55 -11.03 -14.29
CA ASP A 81 -1.04 -10.94 -15.65
C ASP A 81 -0.58 -9.51 -16.00
N LEU A 82 0.62 -9.16 -15.53
CA LEU A 82 1.33 -7.92 -15.81
C LEU A 82 2.85 -8.18 -15.97
N PRO A 83 3.57 -7.39 -16.80
CA PRO A 83 3.04 -6.49 -17.81
C PRO A 83 2.42 -7.26 -18.99
N LYS A 84 1.52 -6.62 -19.73
CA LYS A 84 0.87 -7.14 -20.94
C LYS A 84 1.61 -6.67 -22.21
N ASN A 85 1.78 -5.36 -22.35
CA ASN A 85 2.38 -4.67 -23.48
C ASN A 85 3.61 -3.83 -23.09
N LEU A 86 3.79 -3.49 -21.80
CA LEU A 86 4.99 -2.76 -21.36
C LEU A 86 6.27 -3.58 -21.65
N PRO A 87 7.36 -2.93 -22.08
CA PRO A 87 8.59 -3.61 -22.42
C PRO A 87 9.19 -4.27 -21.18
N THR A 88 9.41 -5.58 -21.28
CA THR A 88 10.12 -6.35 -20.27
C THR A 88 11.12 -7.28 -20.95
N LYS A 89 12.40 -7.23 -20.55
CA LYS A 89 13.45 -8.06 -21.16
C LYS A 89 13.20 -9.55 -20.92
N HIS A 90 12.82 -9.90 -19.69
CA HIS A 90 12.56 -11.27 -19.26
C HIS A 90 11.31 -11.27 -18.37
N LYS A 91 10.14 -11.58 -18.95
CA LYS A 91 8.90 -11.76 -18.18
C LYS A 91 9.02 -13.05 -17.37
N THR A 92 8.95 -12.92 -16.05
CA THR A 92 8.91 -14.05 -15.12
C THR A 92 7.48 -14.29 -14.64
N LYS A 93 7.22 -15.47 -14.09
CA LYS A 93 5.92 -15.78 -13.44
C LYS A 93 5.70 -14.95 -12.18
N ASP A 94 6.76 -14.56 -11.49
CA ASP A 94 6.66 -13.64 -10.35
C ASP A 94 6.50 -12.21 -10.89
N VAL A 95 5.26 -11.72 -10.88
CA VAL A 95 4.91 -10.38 -11.36
C VAL A 95 5.80 -9.29 -10.75
N THR A 96 6.27 -9.48 -9.51
CA THR A 96 7.07 -8.49 -8.76
C THR A 96 8.52 -8.39 -9.22
N GLN A 97 8.97 -9.28 -10.12
CA GLN A 97 10.30 -9.21 -10.75
C GLN A 97 10.26 -8.54 -12.12
N ASN A 98 9.06 -8.27 -12.65
CA ASN A 98 8.91 -7.73 -14.00
C ASN A 98 9.06 -6.20 -14.05
N PHE A 99 9.04 -5.52 -12.90
CA PHE A 99 9.05 -4.06 -12.76
C PHE A 99 10.28 -3.53 -12.03
N ASP A 100 10.67 -2.29 -12.30
CA ASP A 100 11.80 -1.64 -11.62
C ASP A 100 11.45 -1.31 -10.17
N TYR A 101 10.25 -0.77 -9.93
CA TYR A 101 9.71 -0.49 -8.61
C TYR A 101 8.37 -1.18 -8.39
N VAL A 102 8.20 -1.78 -7.23
CA VAL A 102 6.96 -2.42 -6.81
C VAL A 102 6.54 -1.88 -5.46
N PHE A 103 5.31 -1.35 -5.39
CA PHE A 103 4.65 -0.97 -4.15
C PHE A 103 3.48 -1.93 -3.92
N TRP A 104 3.44 -2.55 -2.75
CA TRP A 104 2.39 -3.47 -2.35
C TRP A 104 1.77 -3.00 -1.06
N ALA A 105 0.50 -2.65 -1.10
CA ALA A 105 -0.22 -2.12 0.04
C ALA A 105 -1.58 -2.79 0.25
N GLY A 106 -2.22 -2.45 1.37
CA GLY A 106 -3.61 -2.81 1.67
C GLY A 106 -3.77 -3.49 3.03
N ASP A 107 -4.94 -4.08 3.24
CA ASP A 107 -5.23 -4.89 4.42
C ASP A 107 -4.62 -6.29 4.24
N LEU A 108 -3.37 -6.41 4.67
CA LEU A 108 -2.62 -7.66 4.66
C LEU A 108 -3.08 -8.63 5.75
N ASN A 109 -3.88 -8.17 6.72
CA ASN A 109 -4.53 -8.96 7.76
C ASN A 109 -3.59 -9.77 8.68
N PHE A 110 -2.29 -9.50 8.68
CA PHE A 110 -1.36 -10.05 9.68
C PHE A 110 -1.65 -9.43 11.05
N ARG A 111 -1.47 -10.23 12.10
CA ARG A 111 -1.83 -9.88 13.48
C ARG A 111 -0.62 -9.92 14.40
N LEU A 112 -0.74 -9.30 15.57
CA LEU A 112 0.20 -9.51 16.66
C LEU A 112 -0.09 -10.88 17.30
N ALA A 113 0.93 -11.74 17.35
CA ALA A 113 0.88 -13.04 18.03
C ALA A 113 1.05 -12.87 19.54
N THR A 114 0.25 -12.00 20.15
CA THR A 114 0.32 -11.63 21.57
C THR A 114 -1.09 -11.59 22.17
N PRO A 115 -1.29 -12.03 23.42
CA PRO A 115 -2.60 -11.94 24.08
C PRO A 115 -3.10 -10.48 24.13
N ARG A 116 -4.41 -10.29 23.89
CA ARG A 116 -5.07 -8.98 23.86
C ARG A 116 -4.74 -8.11 25.07
N THR A 117 -4.79 -8.69 26.26
CA THR A 117 -4.56 -7.99 27.53
C THR A 117 -3.17 -7.38 27.59
N LYS A 118 -2.15 -8.10 27.11
CA LYS A 118 -0.77 -7.61 27.03
C LYS A 118 -0.59 -6.51 25.99
N VAL A 119 -1.25 -6.63 24.84
CA VAL A 119 -1.24 -5.57 23.82
C VAL A 119 -1.89 -4.30 24.36
N LEU A 120 -3.04 -4.39 25.05
CA LEU A 120 -3.67 -3.23 25.69
C LEU A 120 -2.81 -2.61 26.80
N GLU A 121 -2.19 -3.44 27.65
CA GLU A 121 -1.30 -2.99 28.71
C GLU A 121 -0.10 -2.21 28.14
N TRP A 122 0.45 -2.67 27.02
CA TRP A 122 1.52 -1.96 26.33
C TRP A 122 1.03 -0.64 25.73
N LEU A 123 -0.12 -0.65 25.05
CA LEU A 123 -0.69 0.54 24.44
C LEU A 123 -1.01 1.64 25.45
N SER A 124 -1.46 1.28 26.66
CA SER A 124 -1.73 2.27 27.71
C SER A 124 -0.47 2.89 28.32
N LYS A 125 0.70 2.23 28.16
CA LYS A 125 1.99 2.67 28.69
C LYS A 125 2.91 3.27 27.62
N THR A 126 2.48 3.29 26.35
CA THR A 126 3.32 3.68 25.20
C THR A 126 2.82 4.97 24.58
N SER A 127 3.73 5.92 24.40
CA SER A 127 3.48 7.11 23.59
C SER A 127 3.85 6.85 22.13
N PHE A 128 3.10 7.47 21.23
CA PHE A 128 3.33 7.41 19.78
C PHE A 128 3.60 8.84 19.24
N PRO A 129 4.50 9.04 18.26
CA PRO A 129 5.36 8.04 17.63
C PRO A 129 6.28 7.30 18.62
N LEU A 130 6.61 6.04 18.33
CA LEU A 130 7.42 5.21 19.23
C LEU A 130 8.71 5.92 19.62
N PRO A 131 9.06 5.93 20.92
CA PRO A 131 10.23 6.64 21.38
C PRO A 131 11.52 5.93 20.92
N PRO A 132 12.66 6.64 20.78
CA PRO A 132 13.90 6.07 20.25
C PRO A 132 14.43 4.83 20.99
N HIS A 133 14.12 4.68 22.28
CA HIS A 133 14.53 3.53 23.08
C HIS A 133 13.65 2.28 22.90
N LEU A 134 12.50 2.41 22.21
CA LEU A 134 11.60 1.31 21.87
C LEU A 134 11.29 1.34 20.36
N PRO A 135 12.31 1.21 19.49
CA PRO A 135 12.18 1.48 18.06
C PRO A 135 11.24 0.53 17.31
N HIS A 136 10.92 -0.63 17.90
CA HIS A 136 10.09 -1.66 17.28
C HIS A 136 8.83 -2.02 18.07
N GLY A 137 8.60 -1.42 19.25
CA GLY A 137 7.41 -1.70 20.07
C GLY A 137 7.14 -3.21 20.22
N TYR A 138 5.97 -3.63 19.73
CA TYR A 138 5.52 -5.03 19.73
C TYR A 138 5.72 -5.76 18.38
N LEU A 139 6.43 -5.16 17.42
CA LEU A 139 6.62 -5.73 16.07
C LEU A 139 7.42 -7.03 16.07
N HIS A 140 8.16 -7.34 17.14
CA HIS A 140 8.79 -8.66 17.31
C HIS A 140 7.78 -9.81 17.37
N HIS A 141 6.52 -9.53 17.72
CA HIS A 141 5.41 -10.48 17.70
C HIS A 141 4.50 -10.31 16.47
N ASP A 142 4.83 -9.41 15.54
CA ASP A 142 4.04 -9.19 14.33
C ASP A 142 4.28 -10.32 13.32
N GLN A 143 3.19 -10.95 12.89
CA GLN A 143 3.26 -12.08 11.96
C GLN A 143 3.83 -11.70 10.59
N LEU A 144 3.63 -10.47 10.10
CA LEU A 144 4.22 -10.05 8.83
C LEU A 144 5.73 -9.88 8.95
N CYS A 145 6.22 -9.30 10.05
CA CYS A 145 7.64 -9.20 10.34
C CYS A 145 8.32 -10.59 10.33
N SER A 146 7.73 -11.60 10.96
CA SER A 146 8.24 -12.98 10.89
C SER A 146 8.22 -13.54 9.47
N VAL A 147 7.12 -13.35 8.72
CA VAL A 147 6.99 -13.83 7.33
C VAL A 147 8.03 -13.20 6.39
N LEU A 148 8.33 -11.91 6.57
CA LEU A 148 9.37 -11.19 5.83
C LEU A 148 10.76 -11.73 6.19
N ALA A 149 11.05 -11.90 7.48
CA ALA A 149 12.34 -12.40 7.96
C ALA A 149 12.63 -13.83 7.47
N ASP A 150 11.62 -14.71 7.51
CA ASP A 150 11.73 -16.11 7.05
C ASP A 150 11.75 -16.22 5.51
N GLY A 151 11.40 -15.15 4.79
CA GLY A 151 11.25 -15.16 3.34
C GLY A 151 10.10 -16.04 2.84
N ALA A 152 9.12 -16.35 3.69
CA ALA A 152 8.00 -17.24 3.36
C ALA A 152 7.03 -16.64 2.33
N ALA A 153 6.91 -15.31 2.31
CA ALA A 153 6.24 -14.49 1.31
C ALA A 153 6.98 -13.15 1.15
N PHE A 154 6.58 -12.33 0.17
CA PHE A 154 7.15 -10.99 -0.04
C PHE A 154 8.69 -10.95 -0.19
N ARG A 155 9.28 -11.96 -0.83
CA ARG A 155 10.74 -12.05 -0.98
C ARG A 155 11.31 -10.81 -1.69
N GLY A 156 12.28 -10.18 -1.02
CA GLY A 156 12.97 -8.97 -1.50
C GLY A 156 12.18 -7.67 -1.31
N PHE A 157 11.03 -7.71 -0.65
CA PHE A 157 10.37 -6.49 -0.19
C PHE A 157 10.99 -6.00 1.11
N SER A 158 10.89 -4.69 1.31
CA SER A 158 11.19 -3.98 2.53
C SER A 158 9.96 -3.26 3.04
N GLU A 159 9.95 -2.96 4.33
CA GLU A 159 8.95 -2.12 4.99
C GLU A 159 9.68 -1.06 5.81
N ALA A 160 9.13 0.16 5.83
CA ALA A 160 9.69 1.22 6.66
C ALA A 160 9.38 0.96 8.14
N ASN A 161 10.16 1.56 9.05
CA ASN A 161 9.94 1.37 10.47
C ASN A 161 8.56 1.89 10.89
N ILE A 162 7.79 1.06 11.59
CA ILE A 162 6.46 1.44 12.09
C ILE A 162 6.64 2.09 13.46
N THR A 163 6.33 3.38 13.54
CA THR A 163 6.35 4.15 14.80
C THR A 163 4.96 4.56 15.27
N PHE A 164 3.91 4.24 14.53
CA PHE A 164 2.52 4.59 14.82
C PHE A 164 1.78 3.44 15.54
N PRO A 165 0.61 3.66 16.17
CA PRO A 165 -0.12 2.61 16.89
C PRO A 165 -0.79 1.61 15.94
N PRO A 166 -1.22 0.42 16.43
CA PRO A 166 -1.98 -0.54 15.63
C PRO A 166 -3.21 0.10 14.98
N THR A 167 -3.47 -0.26 13.72
CA THR A 167 -4.48 0.39 12.88
C THR A 167 -5.83 -0.32 12.88
N TYR A 168 -5.90 -1.48 13.53
CA TYR A 168 -7.10 -2.31 13.67
C TYR A 168 -7.12 -2.93 15.06
N LYS A 169 -8.24 -3.28 15.69
CA LYS A 169 -9.63 -2.97 15.32
C LYS A 169 -10.17 -1.91 16.27
N TYR A 170 -10.78 -0.86 15.72
CA TYR A 170 -11.43 0.20 16.46
C TYR A 170 -12.96 0.06 16.44
N ASP A 171 -13.64 0.67 17.41
CA ASP A 171 -15.07 0.91 17.33
C ASP A 171 -15.31 2.12 16.41
N PRO A 172 -16.08 1.97 15.31
CA PRO A 172 -16.34 3.07 14.37
C PRO A 172 -16.90 4.31 15.06
N GLY A 173 -16.43 5.48 14.65
CA GLY A 173 -16.74 6.78 15.25
C GLY A 173 -15.84 7.15 16.44
N THR A 174 -14.92 6.28 16.86
CA THR A 174 -14.15 6.47 18.09
C THR A 174 -12.64 6.19 17.92
N GLN A 175 -11.89 6.41 19.00
CA GLN A 175 -10.50 5.96 19.19
C GLN A 175 -10.40 4.72 20.09
N ASN A 176 -11.53 4.13 20.47
CA ASN A 176 -11.54 2.97 21.34
C ASN A 176 -11.29 1.70 20.52
N PHE A 177 -10.49 0.79 21.08
CA PHE A 177 -10.32 -0.55 20.51
C PHE A 177 -11.55 -1.41 20.75
N ASP A 178 -11.78 -2.36 19.84
CA ASP A 178 -12.96 -3.25 19.77
C ASP A 178 -13.57 -3.61 21.13
N SER A 179 -14.71 -3.00 21.43
CA SER A 179 -15.52 -3.28 22.63
C SER A 179 -16.58 -4.36 22.39
N SER A 180 -16.69 -4.88 21.16
CA SER A 180 -17.64 -5.96 20.85
C SER A 180 -17.31 -7.25 21.59
N ALA A 181 -18.26 -8.20 21.60
CA ALA A 181 -18.05 -9.53 22.17
C ALA A 181 -16.88 -10.32 21.54
N LYS A 182 -16.41 -9.91 20.35
CA LYS A 182 -15.28 -10.57 19.66
C LYS A 182 -13.92 -10.15 20.22
N GLN A 183 -13.84 -9.01 20.91
CA GLN A 183 -12.64 -8.49 21.57
C GLN A 183 -11.36 -8.72 20.74
N ARG A 184 -11.32 -8.22 19.50
CA ARG A 184 -10.17 -8.42 18.62
C ARG A 184 -8.94 -7.73 19.21
N THR A 185 -7.83 -8.47 19.24
CA THR A 185 -6.52 -7.91 19.60
C THR A 185 -6.13 -6.81 18.60
N PRO A 186 -5.66 -5.64 19.08
CA PRO A 186 -5.12 -4.63 18.20
C PRO A 186 -3.96 -5.16 17.33
N ALA A 187 -3.91 -4.79 16.05
CA ALA A 187 -2.97 -5.31 15.06
C ALA A 187 -2.62 -4.28 13.96
N TYR A 188 -1.47 -4.47 13.35
CA TYR A 188 -0.99 -3.75 12.16
C TYR A 188 -1.42 -4.49 10.90
N THR A 189 -2.73 -4.42 10.59
CA THR A 189 -3.30 -5.10 9.43
C THR A 189 -3.00 -4.38 8.11
N ASP A 190 -2.86 -3.06 8.17
CA ASP A 190 -2.75 -2.17 7.02
C ASP A 190 -1.30 -1.77 6.80
N ARG A 191 -0.71 -2.17 5.67
CA ARG A 191 0.76 -2.15 5.47
C ARG A 191 1.14 -1.60 4.11
N ILE A 192 2.36 -1.05 3.99
CA ILE A 192 2.93 -0.60 2.73
C ILE A 192 4.34 -1.19 2.61
N LEU A 193 4.47 -2.15 1.71
CA LEU A 193 5.74 -2.79 1.36
C LEU A 193 6.24 -2.23 0.03
N TYR A 194 7.56 -2.16 -0.11
CA TYR A 194 8.19 -1.70 -1.34
C TYR A 194 9.37 -2.59 -1.73
N LYS A 195 9.62 -2.70 -3.02
CA LYS A 195 10.69 -3.50 -3.60
C LYS A 195 11.26 -2.78 -4.81
N HIS A 196 12.57 -2.85 -4.94
CA HIS A 196 13.25 -2.49 -6.16
C HIS A 196 13.90 -3.72 -6.78
N ARG A 197 13.78 -3.86 -8.09
CA ARG A 197 14.47 -4.93 -8.80
C ARG A 197 15.96 -4.62 -8.87
N HIS A 198 16.78 -5.52 -8.35
CA HIS A 198 18.23 -5.46 -8.55
C HIS A 198 18.56 -5.58 -10.05
N VAL A 199 18.85 -4.45 -10.68
CA VAL A 199 19.47 -4.43 -12.00
C VAL A 199 20.97 -4.65 -11.80
N ARG A 200 21.55 -5.65 -12.47
CA ARG A 200 23.02 -5.80 -12.51
C ARG A 200 23.59 -4.49 -13.04
N ARG A 201 24.31 -3.78 -12.18
CA ARG A 201 24.90 -2.48 -12.51
C ARG A 201 25.97 -2.68 -13.59
N LEU A 202 26.02 -1.78 -14.56
CA LEU A 202 27.27 -1.51 -15.27
C LEU A 202 28.24 -0.92 -14.24
N SER A 203 29.52 -1.31 -14.28
CA SER A 203 30.53 -0.87 -13.31
C SER A 203 30.60 0.66 -13.22
N GLY A 204 30.54 1.21 -12.00
CA GLY A 204 30.80 2.65 -11.73
C GLY A 204 29.61 3.52 -11.28
N GLN A 205 28.39 2.99 -11.15
CA GLN A 205 27.23 3.77 -10.64
C GLN A 205 27.18 3.79 -9.10
N PRO A 206 27.02 4.96 -8.44
CA PRO A 206 27.03 5.10 -6.98
C PRO A 206 25.90 4.33 -6.28
N GLU A 207 26.17 3.84 -5.06
CA GLU A 207 25.22 3.11 -4.20
C GLU A 207 24.15 4.03 -3.61
N THR A 208 23.17 4.47 -4.41
CA THR A 208 21.94 5.03 -3.84
C THR A 208 20.93 3.91 -3.58
N PRO A 209 20.30 3.84 -2.38
CA PRO A 209 19.17 2.96 -2.19
C PRO A 209 18.09 3.36 -3.18
N PRO A 210 17.53 2.41 -3.93
CA PRO A 210 16.68 2.72 -5.07
C PRO A 210 15.31 3.30 -4.65
N ILE A 211 14.87 3.01 -3.42
CA ILE A 211 13.68 3.59 -2.79
C ILE A 211 14.07 4.07 -1.40
N GLU A 212 13.83 5.35 -1.10
CA GLU A 212 13.95 5.96 0.21
C GLU A 212 12.54 6.24 0.74
N CYS A 213 12.18 5.69 1.91
CA CYS A 213 10.94 6.04 2.60
C CYS A 213 11.18 7.25 3.49
N LEU A 214 10.52 8.36 3.18
CA LEU A 214 10.66 9.63 3.91
C LEU A 214 9.71 9.71 5.10
N VAL A 215 8.51 9.16 4.96
CA VAL A 215 7.47 9.14 6.00
C VAL A 215 6.70 7.83 5.89
N TYR A 216 6.34 7.24 7.03
CA TYR A 216 5.42 6.11 7.11
C TYR A 216 4.58 6.22 8.39
N ASP A 217 3.28 6.48 8.23
CA ASP A 217 2.40 6.80 9.36
C ASP A 217 0.95 6.35 9.12
N SER A 218 0.14 6.43 10.18
CA SER A 218 -1.31 6.28 10.15
C SER A 218 -2.02 7.62 10.31
N VAL A 219 -3.33 7.65 10.13
CA VAL A 219 -4.17 8.84 10.35
C VAL A 219 -5.19 8.56 11.45
N PRO A 220 -4.85 8.72 12.74
CA PRO A 220 -5.75 8.40 13.85
C PRO A 220 -7.03 9.22 13.87
N SER A 221 -6.99 10.46 13.36
CA SER A 221 -8.13 11.39 13.37
C SER A 221 -9.30 10.94 12.49
N ILE A 222 -9.08 10.03 11.53
CA ILE A 222 -10.15 9.45 10.72
C ILE A 222 -10.74 8.25 11.49
N VAL A 223 -12.01 8.39 11.88
CA VAL A 223 -12.71 7.43 12.74
C VAL A 223 -13.89 6.73 12.07
N THR A 224 -14.16 6.99 10.79
CA THR A 224 -15.34 6.45 10.11
C THR A 224 -15.33 4.93 9.90
N SER A 225 -14.15 4.30 10.01
CA SER A 225 -13.93 2.87 9.89
C SER A 225 -13.35 2.30 11.20
N ASP A 226 -13.44 0.98 11.35
CA ASP A 226 -12.71 0.21 12.35
C ASP A 226 -11.21 0.05 12.04
N HIS A 227 -10.78 0.53 10.86
CA HIS A 227 -9.38 0.67 10.45
C HIS A 227 -8.95 2.14 10.41
N LYS A 228 -7.68 2.41 10.74
CA LYS A 228 -7.04 3.72 10.54
C LYS A 228 -6.32 3.74 9.19
N PRO A 229 -6.47 4.80 8.36
CA PRO A 229 -5.71 4.91 7.12
C PRO A 229 -4.21 4.88 7.39
N VAL A 230 -3.46 4.22 6.50
CA VAL A 230 -1.99 4.17 6.51
C VAL A 230 -1.47 4.79 5.23
N TRP A 231 -0.42 5.59 5.35
CA TRP A 231 0.18 6.31 4.24
C TRP A 231 1.70 6.35 4.36
N GLY A 232 2.38 6.57 3.24
CA GLY A 232 3.82 6.75 3.23
C GLY A 232 4.27 7.62 2.06
N VAL A 233 5.40 8.28 2.24
CA VAL A 233 6.04 9.13 1.23
C VAL A 233 7.34 8.46 0.83
N PHE A 234 7.51 8.26 -0.47
CA PHE A 234 8.66 7.56 -1.02
C PHE A 234 9.34 8.42 -2.07
N LYS A 235 10.67 8.40 -2.06
CA LYS A 235 11.53 8.98 -3.07
C LYS A 235 12.20 7.85 -3.84
N SER A 236 12.12 7.91 -5.16
CA SER A 236 12.71 6.92 -6.06
C SER A 236 13.34 7.61 -7.27
N HIS A 237 14.36 6.98 -7.84
CA HIS A 237 15.06 7.50 -9.00
C HIS A 237 14.40 7.01 -10.29
N VAL A 238 14.02 7.93 -11.18
CA VAL A 238 13.56 7.61 -12.54
C VAL A 238 14.70 7.73 -13.54
N ARG A 239 14.73 6.87 -14.55
CA ARG A 239 15.74 6.88 -15.62
C ARG A 239 15.13 7.40 -16.93
N PRO A 240 15.93 8.02 -17.82
CA PRO A 240 15.48 8.36 -19.16
C PRO A 240 14.90 7.16 -19.90
N GLY A 241 13.85 7.39 -20.68
CA GLY A 241 13.18 6.39 -21.51
C GLY A 241 13.34 6.69 -23.00
N MET A 242 12.74 5.84 -23.83
CA MET A 242 12.59 6.05 -25.27
C MET A 242 11.12 5.92 -25.64
N ASP A 243 10.68 6.69 -26.64
CA ASP A 243 9.28 6.73 -27.11
C ASP A 243 8.94 5.55 -28.03
N THR A 244 9.40 4.36 -27.66
CA THR A 244 9.14 3.10 -28.39
C THR A 244 7.98 2.30 -27.77
N ILE A 245 7.25 2.90 -26.82
CA ILE A 245 6.13 2.28 -26.09
C ILE A 245 4.86 3.12 -26.27
N PRO A 246 3.66 2.53 -26.17
CA PRO A 246 2.42 3.30 -26.16
C PRO A 246 2.39 4.28 -24.99
N LEU A 247 2.46 5.58 -25.30
CA LEU A 247 2.36 6.66 -24.33
C LEU A 247 0.89 6.95 -24.02
N ALA A 248 0.61 7.31 -22.77
CA ALA A 248 -0.70 7.86 -22.39
C ALA A 248 -0.97 9.17 -23.14
N ALA A 249 0.08 9.94 -23.45
CA ALA A 249 0.03 11.14 -24.29
C ALA A 249 -1.10 12.11 -23.87
N GLY A 250 -1.22 12.37 -22.57
CA GLY A 250 -2.26 13.25 -22.04
C GLY A 250 -3.59 12.58 -21.73
N LEU A 251 -3.70 11.25 -21.80
CA LEU A 251 -4.88 10.52 -21.36
C LEU A 251 -5.01 10.54 -19.82
N PHE A 252 -6.15 11.03 -19.33
CA PHE A 252 -6.54 10.97 -17.92
C PHE A 252 -8.07 10.97 -17.80
N ASN A 253 -8.58 10.68 -16.60
CA ASN A 253 -10.02 10.79 -16.34
C ASN A 253 -10.43 12.26 -16.21
N ARG A 254 -10.84 12.86 -17.34
CA ARG A 254 -11.27 14.26 -17.42
C ARG A 254 -12.51 14.55 -16.59
N GLU A 255 -13.44 13.61 -16.50
CA GLU A 255 -14.69 13.79 -15.74
C GLU A 255 -14.41 13.94 -14.25
N ILE A 256 -13.57 13.06 -13.68
CA ILE A 256 -13.14 13.16 -12.28
C ILE A 256 -12.38 14.45 -12.01
N TYR A 257 -11.52 14.87 -12.94
CA TYR A 257 -10.81 16.15 -12.82
C TYR A 257 -11.76 17.35 -12.80
N LEU A 258 -12.73 17.40 -13.72
CA LEU A 258 -13.73 18.47 -13.77
C LEU A 258 -14.66 18.46 -12.57
N GLU A 259 -15.09 17.29 -12.10
CA GLU A 259 -15.89 17.16 -10.87
C GLU A 259 -15.10 17.68 -9.66
N GLY A 260 -13.81 17.36 -9.57
CA GLY A 260 -12.93 17.90 -8.53
C GLY A 260 -12.81 19.44 -8.58
N ILE A 261 -12.75 20.03 -9.78
CA ILE A 261 -12.78 21.50 -9.94
C ILE A 261 -14.12 22.07 -9.49
N ARG A 262 -15.24 21.47 -9.94
CA ARG A 262 -16.59 21.89 -9.60
C ARG A 262 -16.79 21.92 -8.09
N ARG A 263 -16.44 20.83 -7.39
CA ARG A 263 -16.57 20.76 -5.92
C ARG A 263 -15.73 21.78 -5.18
N ARG A 264 -14.51 22.07 -5.66
CA ARG A 264 -13.68 23.13 -5.07
C ARG A 264 -14.32 24.51 -5.25
N ALA A 265 -14.87 24.79 -6.43
CA ALA A 265 -15.57 26.06 -6.69
C ALA A 265 -16.81 26.23 -5.79
N THR A 266 -17.61 25.16 -5.63
CA THR A 266 -18.77 25.17 -4.71
C THR A 266 -18.34 25.38 -3.26
N ALA A 267 -17.33 24.64 -2.78
CA ALA A 267 -16.84 24.79 -1.42
C ALA A 267 -16.27 26.19 -1.13
N ILE A 268 -15.64 26.85 -2.12
CA ILE A 268 -15.19 28.24 -2.00
C ILE A 268 -16.38 29.21 -1.98
N GLY A 269 -17.43 28.95 -2.78
CA GLY A 269 -18.67 29.72 -2.76
C GLY A 269 -19.40 29.64 -1.42
N ASP A 270 -19.42 28.45 -0.81
CA ASP A 270 -20.01 28.23 0.53
C ASP A 270 -19.10 28.78 1.65
N ALA A 271 -17.78 28.81 1.44
CA ALA A 271 -16.79 29.36 2.39
C ALA A 271 -16.71 30.90 2.38
N ALA A 272 -17.41 31.58 1.46
CA ALA A 272 -17.56 33.04 1.53
C ALA A 272 -18.26 33.49 2.83
N ASP A 273 -19.02 32.61 3.47
CA ASP A 273 -19.61 32.81 4.79
C ASP A 273 -18.84 32.15 5.96
N SER A 274 -17.74 31.43 5.70
CA SER A 274 -16.83 30.92 6.74
C SER A 274 -15.42 30.64 6.22
N THR A 275 -14.48 31.52 6.57
CA THR A 275 -13.06 31.39 6.21
C THR A 275 -12.42 30.18 6.89
N THR A 276 -11.98 29.19 6.10
CA THR A 276 -11.03 28.18 6.58
C THR A 276 -9.84 28.10 5.62
N VAL A 277 -8.78 28.82 5.93
CA VAL A 277 -7.46 28.62 5.32
C VAL A 277 -6.83 27.40 6.00
N CYS A 278 -6.70 26.30 5.26
CA CYS A 278 -5.91 25.16 5.71
C CYS A 278 -4.43 25.50 5.52
N VAL A 279 -3.76 25.91 6.60
CA VAL A 279 -2.31 25.96 6.67
C VAL A 279 -1.85 24.59 7.19
N LEU A 280 -1.12 23.86 6.36
CA LEU A 280 -0.33 22.71 6.83
C LEU A 280 0.82 23.29 7.66
N GLN A 281 0.77 23.11 8.99
CA GLN A 281 1.93 23.26 9.88
C GLN A 281 2.60 21.91 10.08
#